data_AF-A0A2G8SS48-F1
#
_entry.id   AF-A0A2G8SS48-F1
#
_cell.length_a   1.000
_cell.length_b   1.000
_cell.length_c   1.000
_cell.angle_alpha   90.00
_cell.angle_beta   90.00
_cell.angle_gamma   90.00
#
_symmetry.space_group_name_H-M   'P 1'
#
loop_
_entity.id
_entity.type
_entity.pdbx_description
1 polymer ?
#
loop_
_entity_poly.entity_id
_entity_poly.type
_entity_poly.pdbx_seq_one_letter_code
_entity_poly.pdbx_strand_id
1 'polypeptide(L)'
;MFVKLGNITDAKTGELVATILQNHDNGLIAEGIFFSRVVLPVIWTVDQKFASISARGVGVSGETSMSYLHLETDSPTWSWLNRRFLFSTLSFTGSDQTASTIYGELTEY
;
A
#
# COMPACT_ATOMS: atom_id res chain seq x y z
N MET A 1 8.32 13.73 -0.73
CA MET A 1 9.36 12.67 -0.69
C MET A 1 9.08 11.71 -1.84
N PHE A 2 10.06 11.37 -2.67
CA PHE A 2 9.87 10.31 -3.67
C PHE A 2 9.98 8.96 -2.95
N VAL A 3 8.98 8.11 -3.08
CA VAL A 3 9.09 6.73 -2.63
C VAL A 3 9.71 5.95 -3.80
N LYS A 4 10.81 5.22 -3.53
CA LYS A 4 11.46 4.36 -4.52
C LYS A 4 10.52 3.22 -4.90
N LEU A 5 10.72 2.70 -6.12
CA LEU A 5 10.08 1.49 -6.64
C LEU A 5 9.97 0.40 -5.57
N GLY A 6 8.87 -0.36 -5.58
CA GLY A 6 8.61 -1.41 -4.60
C GLY A 6 7.87 -2.58 -5.21
N ASN A 7 7.71 -3.65 -4.44
CA ASN A 7 7.01 -4.86 -4.86
C ASN A 7 5.86 -5.16 -3.88
N ILE A 8 4.76 -5.67 -4.41
CA ILE A 8 3.73 -6.35 -3.64
C ILE A 8 3.97 -7.85 -3.81
N THR A 9 4.20 -8.55 -2.71
CA THR A 9 4.41 -9.99 -2.68
C THR A 9 3.31 -10.68 -1.91
N ASP A 10 2.97 -11.91 -2.30
CA ASP A 10 2.09 -12.76 -1.51
C ASP A 10 2.75 -13.06 -0.15
N ALA A 11 2.01 -12.83 0.95
CA ALA A 11 2.58 -12.94 2.29
C ALA A 11 2.90 -14.38 2.72
N LYS A 12 2.30 -15.39 2.06
CA LYS A 12 2.51 -16.82 2.36
C LYS A 12 3.58 -17.43 1.48
N THR A 13 3.57 -17.13 0.18
CA THR A 13 4.49 -17.74 -0.79
C THR A 13 5.71 -16.88 -1.08
N GLY A 14 5.64 -15.57 -0.82
CA GLY A 14 6.69 -14.61 -1.20
C GLY A 14 6.73 -14.29 -2.69
N GLU A 15 5.80 -14.83 -3.48
CA GLU A 15 5.76 -14.61 -4.93
C GLU A 15 5.39 -13.17 -5.26
N LEU A 16 5.95 -12.64 -6.34
CA LEU A 16 5.67 -11.29 -6.82
C LEU A 16 4.26 -11.20 -7.42
N VAL A 17 3.40 -10.39 -6.80
CA VAL A 17 2.03 -10.14 -7.24
C VAL A 17 1.93 -8.88 -8.08
N ALA A 18 2.72 -7.86 -7.75
CA ALA A 18 2.69 -6.58 -8.45
C ALA A 18 3.96 -5.77 -8.26
N THR A 19 4.23 -4.86 -9.20
CA THR A 19 5.30 -3.87 -9.09
C THR A 19 4.69 -2.48 -8.83
N ILE A 20 5.20 -1.79 -7.82
CA ILE A 20 4.89 -0.40 -7.51
C ILE A 20 5.77 0.49 -8.39
N LEU A 21 5.12 1.32 -9.20
CA LEU A 21 5.78 2.29 -10.05
C LEU A 21 6.22 3.52 -9.25
N GLN A 22 7.01 4.38 -9.88
CA GLN A 22 7.43 5.63 -9.26
C GLN A 22 6.21 6.41 -8.74
N ASN A 23 6.29 6.82 -7.47
CA ASN A 23 5.17 7.42 -6.78
C ASN A 23 5.60 8.59 -5.88
N HIS A 24 4.60 9.30 -5.39
CA HIS A 24 4.79 10.48 -4.54
C HIS A 24 3.98 10.34 -3.26
N ASP A 25 4.64 10.61 -2.13
CA ASP A 25 3.98 10.88 -0.86
C ASP A 25 3.94 12.40 -0.62
N ASN A 26 2.72 12.91 -0.46
CA ASN A 26 2.42 14.31 -0.16
C ASN A 26 1.87 14.48 1.27
N GLY A 27 2.14 13.53 2.15
CA GLY A 27 1.84 13.61 3.57
C GLY A 27 2.62 14.69 4.32
N LEU A 28 2.28 14.88 5.59
CA LEU A 28 2.91 15.84 6.49
C LEU A 28 3.47 15.12 7.72
N ILE A 29 4.63 15.57 8.20
CA ILE A 29 5.15 15.20 9.53
C ILE A 29 5.18 16.46 10.39
N ALA A 30 4.58 16.39 11.57
CA ALA A 30 4.56 17.46 12.57
C ALA A 30 4.72 16.86 13.96
N GLU A 31 5.71 17.33 14.73
CA GLU A 31 5.92 16.94 16.13
C GLU A 31 6.00 15.41 16.36
N GLY A 32 6.60 14.68 15.40
CA GLY A 32 6.71 13.22 15.48
C GLY A 32 5.45 12.45 15.06
N ILE A 33 4.36 13.14 14.74
CA ILE A 33 3.15 12.56 14.15
C ILE A 33 3.24 12.72 12.63
N PHE A 34 2.96 11.65 11.90
CA PHE A 34 2.86 11.69 10.44
C PHE A 34 1.41 11.45 9.97
N PHE A 35 1.00 12.21 8.97
CA PHE A 35 -0.28 12.13 8.28
C PHE A 35 0.00 11.66 6.85
N SER A 36 -0.10 10.35 6.60
CA SER A 36 0.25 9.79 5.30
C SER A 36 -0.82 10.12 4.26
N ARG A 37 -0.36 10.48 3.06
CA ARG A 37 -1.22 10.67 1.90
C ARG A 37 -0.45 10.26 0.64
N VAL A 38 -0.47 8.96 0.38
CA VAL A 38 0.27 8.33 -0.72
C VAL A 38 -0.70 7.83 -1.77
N VAL A 39 -0.32 7.99 -3.04
CA VAL A 39 -0.92 7.24 -4.15
C VAL A 39 0.19 6.37 -4.75
N LEU A 40 -0.04 5.05 -4.80
CA LEU A 40 0.87 4.05 -5.36
C LEU A 40 0.29 3.55 -6.69
N PRO A 41 0.85 3.93 -7.84
CA PRO A 41 0.53 3.28 -9.09
C PRO A 41 1.18 1.89 -9.12
N VAL A 42 0.43 0.89 -9.57
CA VAL A 42 0.83 -0.52 -9.52
C VAL A 42 0.58 -1.18 -10.88
N ILE A 43 1.43 -2.13 -11.25
CA ILE A 43 1.19 -3.05 -12.37
C ILE A 43 1.14 -4.48 -11.82
N TRP A 44 0.02 -5.18 -12.08
CA TRP A 44 -0.14 -6.58 -11.68
C TRP A 44 0.70 -7.50 -12.56
N THR A 45 1.35 -8.50 -11.97
CA THR A 45 2.15 -9.46 -12.74
C THR A 45 1.31 -10.36 -13.62
N VAL A 46 0.11 -10.74 -13.15
CA VAL A 46 -0.77 -11.73 -13.79
C VAL A 46 -1.28 -11.33 -15.18
N ASP A 47 -1.53 -10.04 -15.40
CA ASP A 47 -2.18 -9.54 -16.62
C ASP A 47 -1.61 -8.19 -17.12
N GLN A 48 -0.57 -7.66 -16.45
CA GLN A 48 0.07 -6.39 -16.78
C GLN A 48 -0.90 -5.19 -16.75
N LYS A 49 -1.98 -5.31 -15.99
CA LYS A 49 -2.99 -4.26 -15.81
C LYS A 49 -2.62 -3.31 -14.69
N PHE A 50 -3.15 -2.09 -14.78
CA PHE A 50 -2.82 -1.02 -13.85
C PHE A 50 -3.74 -1.03 -12.63
N ALA A 51 -3.19 -0.60 -11.51
CA ALA A 51 -3.96 -0.28 -10.32
C ALA A 51 -3.47 1.02 -9.69
N SER A 52 -4.31 1.61 -8.86
CA SER A 52 -3.97 2.69 -7.95
C SER A 52 -4.31 2.27 -6.53
N ILE A 53 -3.36 2.39 -5.61
CA ILE A 53 -3.59 2.22 -4.18
C ILE A 53 -3.39 3.58 -3.51
N SER A 54 -4.47 4.13 -2.97
CA SER A 54 -4.42 5.33 -2.14
C SER A 54 -4.32 4.96 -0.67
N ALA A 55 -3.25 5.37 0.00
CA ALA A 55 -3.05 5.15 1.43
C ALA A 55 -3.25 6.43 2.23
N ARG A 56 -4.05 6.36 3.30
CA ARG A 56 -4.31 7.47 4.22
C ARG A 56 -4.28 6.99 5.66
N GLY A 57 -3.55 7.68 6.52
CA GLY A 57 -3.45 7.30 7.91
C GLY A 57 -2.82 8.37 8.79
N VAL A 58 -2.82 8.09 10.08
CA VAL A 58 -2.12 8.87 11.11
C VAL A 58 -1.25 7.90 11.88
N GLY A 59 -0.03 8.31 12.18
CA GLY A 59 0.88 7.49 12.94
C GLY A 59 1.95 8.28 13.66
N VAL A 60 2.76 7.58 14.43
CA VAL A 60 3.87 8.14 15.20
C VAL A 60 5.19 7.62 14.65
N SER A 61 6.14 8.52 14.43
CA SER A 61 7.48 8.18 13.96
C SER A 61 8.15 7.20 14.93
N GLY A 62 8.65 6.08 14.40
CA GLY A 62 9.26 5.01 15.18
C GLY A 62 8.30 3.95 15.71
N GLU A 63 6.99 4.11 15.48
CA GLU A 63 5.97 3.13 15.84
C GLU A 63 5.34 2.49 14.60
N THR A 64 4.81 1.27 14.75
CA THR A 64 3.95 0.67 13.74
C THR A 64 2.58 1.33 13.78
N SER A 65 2.15 1.89 12.66
CA SER A 65 0.86 2.57 12.54
C SER A 65 -0.04 1.87 11.53
N MET A 66 -1.35 2.13 11.58
CA MET A 66 -2.30 1.62 10.60
C MET A 66 -2.72 2.71 9.60
N SER A 67 -2.90 2.32 8.34
CA SER A 67 -3.46 3.19 7.30
C SER A 67 -4.61 2.51 6.57
N TYR A 68 -5.59 3.31 6.17
CA TYR A 68 -6.65 2.89 5.28
C TYR A 68 -6.13 2.90 3.84
N LEU A 69 -6.46 1.84 3.11
CA LEU A 69 -6.15 1.71 1.69
C LEU A 69 -7.43 1.68 0.85
N HIS A 70 -7.45 2.46 -0.21
CA HIS A 70 -8.44 2.36 -1.29
C HIS A 70 -7.73 1.88 -2.56
N LEU A 71 -8.24 0.83 -3.19
CA LEU A 71 -7.66 0.24 -4.40
C LEU A 71 -8.63 0.33 -5.57
N GLU A 72 -8.12 0.83 -6.69
CA GLU A 72 -8.81 0.84 -7.98
C GLU A 72 -7.98 0.09 -9.02
N THR A 73 -8.59 -0.82 -9.78
CA THR A 73 -7.89 -1.68 -10.75
C THR A 73 -8.77 -2.01 -11.96
N ASP A 74 -8.16 -2.06 -13.15
CA ASP A 74 -8.79 -2.56 -14.38
C ASP A 74 -8.47 -4.05 -14.66
N SER A 75 -7.74 -4.71 -13.77
CA SER A 75 -7.47 -6.15 -13.83
C SER A 75 -8.76 -6.97 -13.62
N PRO A 76 -9.13 -7.87 -14.54
CA PRO A 76 -10.22 -8.82 -14.32
C PRO A 76 -9.95 -9.75 -13.12
N THR A 77 -8.71 -10.24 -12.99
CA THR A 77 -8.28 -11.17 -11.92
C THR A 77 -8.43 -10.53 -10.54
N TRP A 78 -8.07 -9.26 -10.41
CA TRP A 78 -8.09 -8.54 -9.14
C TRP A 78 -9.29 -7.58 -8.99
N SER A 79 -10.25 -7.61 -9.92
CA SER A 79 -11.39 -6.69 -9.98
C SER A 79 -12.24 -6.66 -8.70
N TRP A 80 -12.26 -7.76 -7.96
CA TRP A 80 -12.97 -7.87 -6.69
C TRP A 80 -12.42 -6.93 -5.60
N LEU A 81 -11.14 -6.52 -5.69
CA LEU A 81 -10.53 -5.58 -4.75
C LEU A 81 -11.10 -4.15 -4.84
N ASN A 82 -11.70 -3.77 -5.98
CA ASN A 82 -12.36 -2.46 -6.17
C ASN A 82 -13.48 -2.18 -5.15
N ARG A 83 -13.99 -3.22 -4.47
CA ARG A 83 -15.14 -3.14 -3.57
C ARG A 83 -14.81 -3.62 -2.15
N ARG A 84 -13.53 -3.57 -1.76
CA ARG A 84 -13.06 -4.05 -0.46
C ARG A 84 -12.52 -2.90 0.38
N PHE A 85 -12.80 -2.98 1.68
CA PHE A 85 -12.08 -2.19 2.68
C PHE A 85 -10.74 -2.87 2.94
N LEU A 86 -9.66 -2.12 2.71
CA LEU A 86 -8.29 -2.57 2.89
C LEU A 86 -7.62 -1.71 3.96
N PHE A 87 -6.76 -2.34 4.76
CA PHE A 87 -5.92 -1.65 5.73
C PHE A 87 -4.48 -2.10 5.55
N SER A 88 -3.53 -1.29 5.98
CA SER A 88 -2.16 -1.75 6.08
C SER A 88 -1.49 -1.31 7.36
N THR A 89 -0.56 -2.13 7.82
CA THR A 89 0.43 -1.71 8.81
C THR A 89 1.55 -0.97 8.10
N LEU A 90 2.10 0.05 8.75
CA LEU A 90 3.22 0.83 8.27
C LEU A 90 4.30 0.84 9.35
N SER A 91 5.48 0.33 9.00
CA SER A 91 6.66 0.35 9.89
C SER A 91 7.81 1.06 9.18
N PHE A 92 8.34 2.10 9.82
CA PHE A 92 9.54 2.80 9.37
C PHE A 92 10.78 2.07 9.90
N THR A 93 11.36 1.18 9.09
CA THR A 93 12.57 0.44 9.45
C THR A 93 13.79 1.21 8.96
N GLY A 94 14.20 2.25 9.67
CA GLY A 94 15.41 3.02 9.33
C GLY A 94 15.32 3.83 8.02
N SER A 95 16.46 4.33 7.53
CA SER A 95 16.52 5.56 6.72
C SER A 95 15.80 5.55 5.37
N ASP A 96 15.44 4.41 4.79
CA ASP A 96 14.93 4.39 3.41
C ASP A 96 13.96 3.26 3.08
N GLN A 97 13.57 2.43 4.04
CA GLN A 97 12.65 1.31 3.78
C GLN A 97 11.41 1.37 4.68
N THR A 98 10.27 1.33 4.01
CA THR A 98 8.96 1.21 4.63
C THR A 98 8.46 -0.19 4.36
N ALA A 99 8.28 -0.99 5.42
CA ALA A 99 7.62 -2.28 5.31
C ALA A 99 6.13 -2.08 5.59
N SER A 100 5.29 -2.66 4.73
CA SER A 100 3.84 -2.61 4.88
C SER A 100 3.22 -3.97 4.60
N THR A 101 2.30 -4.39 5.47
CA THR A 101 1.47 -5.58 5.22
C THR A 101 0.05 -5.12 4.95
N ILE A 102 -0.53 -5.58 3.84
CA ILE A 102 -1.90 -5.26 3.44
C ILE A 102 -2.84 -6.35 3.94
N TYR A 103 -3.93 -5.93 4.58
CA TYR A 103 -5.00 -6.78 5.08
C TYR A 103 -6.29 -6.40 4.36
N GLY A 104 -7.06 -7.40 3.93
CA GLY A 104 -8.41 -7.22 3.43
C GLY A 104 -9.43 -7.74 4.42
N GLU A 105 -10.61 -7.12 4.43
CA GLU A 105 -11.76 -7.64 5.14
C GLU A 105 -12.12 -9.06 4.65
N LEU A 106 -12.16 -10.02 5.56
CA LEU A 106 -12.72 -11.33 5.30
C LEU A 106 -14.24 -11.21 5.32
N THR A 107 -14.90 -11.21 4.17
CA THR A 107 -16.34 -11.47 4.15
C THR A 107 -16.58 -12.96 4.24
N GLU A 108 -16.91 -13.46 5.43
CA GLU A 108 -17.71 -14.67 5.56
C GLU A 108 -19.15 -14.31 5.14
N TYR A 109 -19.69 -15.02 4.14
CA TYR A 109 -21.11 -14.99 3.80
C TYR A 109 -21.75 -16.28 4.29
#